data_AF-A0AAX3RGA8-F1
#
_entry.id   AF-A0AAX3RGA8-F1
#
_cell.length_a   1.000
_cell.length_b   1.000
_cell.length_c   1.000
_cell.angle_alpha   90.00
_cell.angle_beta   90.00
_cell.angle_gamma   90.00
#
_symmetry.space_group_name_H-M   'P 1'
#
loop_
_entity.id
_entity.type
_entity.pdbx_description
1 polymer ?
#
loop_
_entity_poly.entity_id
_entity_poly.type
_entity_poly.pdbx_seq_one_letter_code
_entity_poly.pdbx_strand_id
1 'polypeptide(L)'
;MTITIYSLLDDKLPLIKNVIMISEEREKSTQDYKEKEVELYRLLGRIEFEDLKTIQTIMYIGRELNGDVYNSALDSFMSMRNSLGDNPNNKDDDAYFIATKRPLHKYLKNGLVRLGFWNSNKISKTE
;
A
#
# COMPACT_ATOMS: atom_id res chain seq x y z
N MET A 1 12.88 -21.96 -8.42
CA MET A 1 12.06 -20.86 -8.98
C MET A 1 12.66 -19.57 -8.46
N THR A 2 13.10 -18.66 -9.33
CA THR A 2 13.72 -17.40 -8.91
C THR A 2 12.62 -16.45 -8.46
N ILE A 3 12.65 -16.01 -7.20
CA ILE A 3 11.70 -15.04 -6.67
C ILE A 3 11.99 -13.68 -7.32
N THR A 4 10.95 -13.04 -7.83
CA THR A 4 11.00 -11.69 -8.40
C THR A 4 9.93 -10.82 -7.74
N ILE A 5 10.08 -9.49 -7.83
CA ILE A 5 9.06 -8.59 -7.31
C ILE A 5 7.70 -8.79 -8.02
N TYR A 6 7.70 -9.10 -9.31
CA TYR A 6 6.49 -9.39 -10.09
C TYR A 6 5.76 -10.62 -9.57
N SER A 7 6.50 -11.71 -9.29
CA SER A 7 5.92 -12.92 -8.72
C SER A 7 5.33 -12.75 -7.31
N LEU A 8 5.69 -11.68 -6.59
CA LEU A 8 5.16 -11.38 -5.25
C LEU A 8 3.94 -10.46 -5.28
N LEU A 9 3.81 -9.62 -6.31
CA LEU A 9 2.83 -8.52 -6.29
C LEU A 9 1.77 -8.58 -7.38
N ASP A 10 2.00 -9.26 -8.51
CA ASP A 10 1.08 -9.22 -9.66
C ASP A 10 -0.36 -9.61 -9.30
N ASP A 11 -0.54 -10.66 -8.51
CA ASP A 11 -1.87 -11.12 -8.05
C ASP A 11 -2.47 -10.20 -6.99
N LYS A 12 -1.65 -9.39 -6.31
CA LYS A 12 -2.07 -8.44 -5.26
C LYS A 12 -2.44 -7.06 -5.80
N LEU A 13 -2.03 -6.72 -7.02
CA LEU A 13 -2.28 -5.40 -7.62
C LEU A 13 -3.76 -4.99 -7.63
N PRO A 14 -4.74 -5.87 -7.95
CA PRO A 14 -6.15 -5.48 -7.94
C PRO A 14 -6.63 -5.03 -6.55
N LEU A 15 -6.21 -5.75 -5.50
CA LEU A 15 -6.53 -5.40 -4.12
C LEU A 15 -5.89 -4.05 -3.75
N ILE A 16 -4.60 -3.87 -4.04
CA ILE A 16 -3.89 -2.62 -3.72
C ILE A 16 -4.53 -1.42 -4.45
N LYS A 17 -4.93 -1.58 -5.72
CA LYS A 17 -5.65 -0.56 -6.49
C LYS A 17 -6.99 -0.19 -5.87
N ASN A 18 -7.73 -1.17 -5.35
CA ASN A 18 -8.98 -0.92 -4.65
C ASN A 18 -8.77 -0.10 -3.36
N VAL A 19 -7.75 -0.45 -2.57
CA VAL A 19 -7.36 0.30 -1.36
C VAL A 19 -6.98 1.75 -1.70
N ILE A 20 -6.22 1.95 -2.79
CA ILE A 20 -5.88 3.29 -3.30
C ILE A 20 -7.15 4.07 -3.64
N MET A 21 -8.07 3.50 -4.42
CA MET A 21 -9.30 4.15 -4.85
C MET A 21 -10.16 4.62 -3.67
N ILE A 22 -10.43 3.74 -2.70
CA ILE A 22 -11.19 4.08 -1.49
C ILE A 22 -10.49 5.19 -0.70
N SER A 23 -9.15 5.10 -0.56
CA SER A 23 -8.39 6.14 0.12
C SER A 23 -8.38 7.48 -0.63
N GLU A 24 -8.50 7.51 -1.96
CA GLU A 24 -8.61 8.75 -2.72
C GLU A 24 -9.99 9.40 -2.55
N GLU A 25 -11.05 8.60 -2.59
CA GLU A 25 -12.42 9.08 -2.34
C GLU A 25 -12.55 9.69 -0.96
N ARG A 26 -11.95 9.05 0.05
CA ARG A 26 -11.90 9.56 1.42
C ARG A 26 -11.31 10.97 1.53
N GLU A 27 -10.37 11.36 0.67
CA GLU A 27 -9.76 12.70 0.71
C GLU A 27 -10.55 13.77 -0.06
N LYS A 28 -11.50 13.36 -0.92
CA LYS A 28 -12.28 14.29 -1.75
C LYS A 28 -13.51 14.86 -1.03
N SER A 29 -14.05 14.17 -0.03
CA SER A 29 -15.30 14.53 0.65
C SER A 29 -15.12 14.51 2.18
N THR A 30 -15.39 15.63 2.84
CA THR A 30 -15.39 15.71 4.31
C THR A 30 -16.59 15.00 4.94
N GLN A 31 -17.72 14.94 4.24
CA GLN A 31 -18.95 14.29 4.69
C GLN A 31 -18.79 12.75 4.68
N ASP A 32 -18.18 12.21 3.62
CA ASP A 32 -18.04 10.75 3.43
C ASP A 32 -16.74 10.20 4.04
N TYR A 33 -15.93 11.06 4.66
CA TYR A 33 -14.62 10.70 5.21
C TYR A 33 -14.71 9.50 6.15
N LYS A 34 -15.62 9.56 7.13
CA LYS A 34 -15.77 8.50 8.15
C LYS A 34 -16.29 7.21 7.53
N GLU A 35 -17.20 7.31 6.56
CA GLU A 35 -17.75 6.15 5.87
C GLU A 35 -16.67 5.43 5.08
N LYS A 36 -15.83 6.18 4.36
CA LYS A 36 -14.72 5.62 3.59
C LYS A 36 -13.60 5.07 4.47
N GLU A 37 -13.35 5.65 5.64
CA GLU A 37 -12.43 5.07 6.63
C GLU A 37 -12.94 3.73 7.17
N VAL A 38 -14.24 3.64 7.48
CA VAL A 38 -14.89 2.39 7.91
C VAL A 38 -14.89 1.35 6.78
N GLU A 39 -15.16 1.76 5.54
CA GLU A 39 -15.09 0.91 4.36
C GLU A 39 -13.68 0.31 4.20
N LEU A 40 -12.66 1.17 4.30
CA LEU A 40 -11.26 0.78 4.19
C LEU A 40 -10.85 -0.18 5.32
N TYR A 41 -11.21 0.11 6.57
CA TYR A 41 -10.95 -0.77 7.70
C TYR A 41 -11.61 -2.14 7.54
N ARG A 42 -12.89 -2.17 7.12
CA ARG A 42 -13.61 -3.42 6.85
C ARG A 42 -12.98 -4.25 5.73
N LEU A 43 -12.50 -3.59 4.66
CA LEU A 43 -11.77 -4.26 3.59
C LEU A 43 -10.48 -4.89 4.13
N LEU A 44 -9.66 -4.11 4.85
CA LEU A 44 -8.36 -4.54 5.38
C LEU A 44 -8.50 -5.62 6.48
N GLY A 45 -9.57 -5.61 7.26
CA GLY A 45 -9.83 -6.65 8.27
C GLY A 45 -10.17 -8.02 7.65
N ARG A 46 -10.68 -8.04 6.41
CA ARG A 46 -11.15 -9.26 5.72
C ARG A 46 -10.11 -9.95 4.85
N ILE A 47 -9.05 -9.25 4.44
CA ILE A 47 -7.97 -9.84 3.63
C ILE A 47 -7.05 -10.70 4.48
N GLU A 48 -6.20 -11.52 3.85
CA GLU A 48 -5.23 -12.34 4.58
C GLU A 48 -4.16 -11.47 5.26
N PHE A 49 -3.57 -12.00 6.34
CA PHE A 49 -2.53 -11.28 7.09
C PHE A 49 -1.34 -10.88 6.20
N GLU A 50 -0.91 -11.75 5.30
CA GLU A 50 0.19 -11.45 4.37
C GLU A 50 -0.18 -10.41 3.31
N ASP A 51 -1.43 -10.37 2.85
CA ASP A 51 -1.90 -9.32 1.95
C ASP A 51 -1.91 -7.96 2.67
N LEU A 52 -2.32 -7.95 3.94
CA LEU A 52 -2.28 -6.76 4.79
C LEU A 52 -0.84 -6.26 4.99
N LYS A 53 0.10 -7.17 5.28
CA LYS A 53 1.52 -6.85 5.41
C LYS A 53 2.13 -6.37 4.10
N THR A 54 1.70 -6.93 2.97
CA THR A 54 2.10 -6.46 1.64
C THR A 54 1.67 -5.01 1.42
N ILE A 55 0.42 -4.67 1.74
CA ILE A 55 -0.07 -3.28 1.67
C ILE A 55 0.72 -2.36 2.61
N GLN A 56 0.96 -2.80 3.85
CA GLN A 56 1.74 -2.06 4.84
C GLN A 56 3.18 -1.80 4.36
N THR A 57 3.81 -2.80 3.76
CA THR A 57 5.16 -2.74 3.19
C THR A 57 5.23 -1.69 2.09
N ILE A 58 4.31 -1.73 1.12
CA ILE A 58 4.25 -0.76 0.02
C ILE A 58 4.01 0.65 0.54
N MET A 59 3.12 0.82 1.53
CA MET A 59 2.87 2.10 2.18
C MET A 59 4.14 2.68 2.80
N TYR A 60 4.93 1.89 3.55
CA TYR A 60 6.17 2.39 4.15
C TYR A 60 7.23 2.72 3.09
N ILE A 61 7.41 1.87 2.07
CA ILE A 61 8.30 2.15 0.93
C ILE A 61 7.97 3.48 0.26
N GLY A 62 6.68 3.80 0.09
CA GLY A 62 6.26 5.06 -0.52
C GLY A 62 6.22 6.26 0.43
N ARG A 63 6.28 6.03 1.75
CA ARG A 63 6.35 7.08 2.78
C ARG A 63 7.77 7.59 3.00
N GLU A 64 8.77 6.72 2.91
CA GLU A 64 10.16 7.08 3.17
C GLU A 64 10.68 8.06 2.10
N LEU A 65 10.67 9.36 2.42
CA LEU A 65 11.00 10.42 1.48
C LEU A 65 12.50 10.45 1.10
N ASN A 66 13.39 9.91 1.94
CA ASN A 66 14.84 9.83 1.70
C ASN A 66 15.39 8.65 2.52
N GLY A 67 16.34 7.86 2.01
CA GLY A 67 17.22 7.14 2.94
C GLY A 67 17.95 5.92 2.41
N ASP A 68 17.22 4.85 2.08
CA ASP A 68 17.90 3.58 1.84
C ASP A 68 18.06 3.32 0.35
N VAL A 69 19.32 3.37 -0.09
CA VAL A 69 19.76 2.90 -1.41
C VAL A 69 19.70 1.38 -1.40
N TYR A 70 18.50 0.82 -1.49
CA TYR A 70 18.34 -0.60 -1.77
C TYR A 70 18.83 -0.89 -3.19
N ASN A 71 19.54 -2.00 -3.36
CA ASN A 71 20.15 -2.36 -4.64
C ASN A 71 19.11 -2.72 -5.72
N SER A 72 17.89 -3.12 -5.34
CA SER A 72 16.81 -3.48 -6.25
C SER A 72 15.41 -3.32 -5.63
N ALA A 73 14.36 -3.31 -6.46
CA ALA A 73 12.97 -3.29 -6.00
C ALA A 73 12.60 -4.51 -5.13
N LEU A 74 13.18 -5.68 -5.43
CA LEU A 74 12.98 -6.88 -4.63
C LEU A 74 13.63 -6.73 -3.25
N ASP A 75 14.85 -6.19 -3.19
CA ASP A 75 15.56 -5.98 -1.93
C ASP A 75 14.84 -4.94 -1.05
N SER A 76 14.31 -3.86 -1.64
CA SER A 76 13.48 -2.89 -0.94
C SER A 76 12.26 -3.54 -0.31
N PHE A 77 11.55 -4.36 -1.08
CA PHE A 77 10.34 -5.03 -0.61
C PHE A 77 10.65 -6.02 0.51
N MET A 78 11.63 -6.89 0.31
CA MET A 78 12.00 -7.91 1.30
C MET A 78 12.54 -7.29 2.59
N SER A 79 13.41 -6.29 2.49
CA SER A 79 13.99 -5.62 3.67
C SER A 79 12.91 -4.92 4.49
N MET A 80 11.99 -4.20 3.83
CA MET A 80 10.86 -3.56 4.50
C MET A 80 9.90 -4.61 5.07
N ARG A 81 9.54 -5.66 4.32
CA ARG A 81 8.64 -6.71 4.83
C ARG A 81 9.21 -7.40 6.06
N ASN A 82 10.52 -7.64 6.10
CA ASN A 82 11.21 -8.27 7.23
C ASN A 82 11.39 -7.35 8.43
N SER A 83 11.40 -6.03 8.24
CA SER A 83 11.43 -5.07 9.35
C SER A 83 10.08 -4.93 10.05
N LEU A 84 8.99 -5.29 9.36
CA LEU A 84 7.66 -5.41 9.93
C LEU A 84 7.55 -6.72 10.74
N GLY A 85 6.99 -6.65 11.93
CA GLY A 85 6.76 -7.84 12.77
C GLY A 85 5.70 -8.78 12.18
N ASP A 86 5.84 -10.07 12.52
CA ASP A 86 5.01 -11.18 12.02
C ASP A 86 4.02 -11.72 13.06
N ASN A 87 3.48 -10.86 13.93
CA ASN A 87 2.47 -11.29 14.89
C ASN A 87 1.06 -11.18 14.28
N PRO A 88 0.41 -12.30 13.86
CA PRO A 88 -0.91 -12.27 13.23
C PRO A 88 -2.01 -11.79 14.19
N ASN A 89 -1.79 -11.86 15.50
CA ASN A 89 -2.75 -11.36 16.49
C ASN A 89 -2.93 -9.83 16.40
N ASN A 90 -1.98 -9.12 15.81
CA ASN A 90 -2.03 -7.67 15.62
C ASN A 90 -2.75 -7.26 14.31
N LYS A 91 -3.32 -8.21 13.55
CA LYS A 91 -3.93 -7.93 12.24
C LYS A 91 -4.98 -6.83 12.29
N ASP A 92 -5.81 -6.81 13.33
CA ASP A 92 -6.86 -5.80 13.47
C ASP A 92 -6.28 -4.40 13.73
N ASP A 93 -5.29 -4.33 14.62
CA ASP A 93 -4.55 -3.09 14.91
C ASP A 93 -3.82 -2.57 13.65
N ASP A 94 -3.19 -3.47 12.88
CA ASP A 94 -2.54 -3.14 11.61
C ASP A 94 -3.55 -2.64 10.57
N ALA A 95 -4.72 -3.28 10.46
CA ALA A 95 -5.80 -2.86 9.56
C ALA A 95 -6.31 -1.47 9.95
N TYR A 96 -6.55 -1.21 11.23
CA TYR A 96 -6.94 0.10 11.74
C TYR A 96 -5.85 1.16 11.49
N PHE A 97 -4.59 0.81 11.75
CA PHE A 97 -3.45 1.70 11.54
C PHE A 97 -3.32 2.14 10.07
N ILE A 98 -3.44 1.20 9.13
CA ILE A 98 -3.41 1.50 7.69
C ILE A 98 -4.65 2.30 7.29
N ALA A 99 -5.84 1.85 7.72
CA ALA A 99 -7.10 2.51 7.39
C ALA A 99 -7.09 3.98 7.80
N THR A 100 -6.49 4.34 8.93
CA THR A 100 -6.44 5.72 9.43
C THR A 100 -5.27 6.55 8.87
N LYS A 101 -4.37 5.98 8.05
CA LYS A 101 -3.22 6.75 7.52
C LYS A 101 -3.59 7.79 6.48
N ARG A 102 -2.88 8.92 6.56
CA ARG A 102 -3.04 10.06 5.64
C ARG A 102 -1.66 10.60 5.23
N PRO A 103 -1.41 10.85 3.94
CA PRO A 103 -2.22 10.45 2.78
C PRO A 103 -1.90 9.00 2.33
N LEU A 104 -2.74 8.01 2.71
CA LEU A 104 -2.49 6.59 2.40
C LEU A 104 -2.35 6.33 0.90
N HIS A 105 -3.29 6.84 0.08
CA HIS A 105 -3.24 6.68 -1.38
C HIS A 105 -1.93 7.18 -1.99
N LYS A 106 -1.35 8.30 -1.52
CA LYS A 106 -0.05 8.80 -2.01
C LYS A 106 1.08 7.86 -1.63
N TYR A 107 1.08 7.37 -0.39
CA TYR A 107 2.10 6.41 0.05
C TYR A 107 2.03 5.12 -0.77
N LEU A 108 0.84 4.56 -1.00
CA LEU A 108 0.70 3.36 -1.82
C LEU A 108 1.11 3.59 -3.28
N LYS A 109 0.69 4.71 -3.90
CA LYS A 109 1.09 5.04 -5.26
C LYS A 109 2.60 5.21 -5.38
N ASN A 110 3.23 5.96 -4.47
CA ASN A 110 4.68 6.15 -4.46
C ASN A 110 5.42 4.82 -4.25
N GLY A 111 4.91 3.95 -3.39
CA GLY A 111 5.45 2.61 -3.17
C GLY A 111 5.40 1.78 -4.45
N LEU A 112 4.26 1.76 -5.14
CA LEU A 112 4.14 1.04 -6.41
C LEU A 112 5.04 1.63 -7.51
N VAL A 113 5.21 2.95 -7.58
CA VAL A 113 6.17 3.59 -8.51
C VAL A 113 7.59 3.09 -8.23
N ARG A 114 8.02 3.12 -6.96
CA ARG A 114 9.35 2.65 -6.55
C ARG A 114 9.60 1.17 -6.84
N LEU A 115 8.55 0.37 -6.79
CA LEU A 115 8.60 -1.06 -7.07
C LEU A 115 8.44 -1.39 -8.56
N GLY A 116 8.13 -0.41 -9.43
CA GLY A 116 7.99 -0.60 -10.87
C GLY A 116 6.57 -0.97 -11.35
N PHE A 117 5.55 -0.82 -10.51
CA PHE A 117 4.15 -1.24 -10.79
C PHE A 117 3.20 -0.08 -11.10
N TRP A 118 3.69 1.16 -11.07
CA TRP A 118 2.87 2.32 -11.36
C TRP A 118 3.66 3.35 -12.17
N ASN A 119 3.11 3.77 -13.30
CA ASN A 119 3.69 4.85 -14.10
C ASN A 119 3.12 6.19 -13.63
N SER A 120 4.00 7.08 -13.14
CA SER A 120 3.66 8.45 -12.75
C SER A 120 3.29 9.36 -13.94
N ASN A 121 3.48 8.92 -15.19
CA ASN A 121 3.28 9.70 -16.42
C ASN A 121 1.94 9.44 -17.15
N LYS A 122 0.80 9.56 -16.44
CA LYS A 122 -0.51 9.75 -17.09
C LYS A 122 -1.39 10.74 -16.32
N ILE A 123 -0.86 11.92 -16.04
CA ILE A 123 -1.66 13.14 -15.82
C ILE A 123 -0.89 14.27 -16.51
N SER A 124 -1.58 15.02 -17.40
CA SER A 124 -1.10 16.06 -18.37
C SER A 124 -0.91 15.48 -19.79
N LYS A 125 -1.70 15.79 -20.82
CA LYS A 125 -2.64 16.87 -21.08
C LYS A 125 -3.76 16.36 -22.00
N THR A 126 -5.01 16.66 -21.66
CA THR A 126 -6.08 16.84 -22.64
C THR A 126 -6.28 18.34 -22.72
N GLU A 127 -5.64 18.97 -23.70
CA GLU A 127 -6.05 20.22 -24.35
C GLU A 127 -5.62 20.13 -25.81
#